data_AF-A0A3D2G496-F1
#
_entry.id   AF-A0A3D2G496-F1
#
_cell.length_a   1.000
_cell.length_b   1.000
_cell.length_c   1.000
_cell.angle_alpha   90.00
_cell.angle_beta   90.00
_cell.angle_gamma   90.00
#
_symmetry.space_group_name_H-M   'P 1'
#
loop_
_entity.id
_entity.type
_entity.pdbx_description
1 polymer ?
#
loop_
_entity_poly.entity_id
_entity_poly.type
_entity_poly.pdbx_seq_one_letter_code
_entity_poly.pdbx_strand_id
1 'polypeptide(L)'
;RLQFPVNIKETNPEIAKIIITQYGGPDGELSASMRYLAQRYTMPYNAVAGVLTDIGTEELAHFEMICAIVHQLTRDLTPEQIKESGFGDYYVDHTLALWPQAASGTPFSATTFQSKGDPITDLFEDMAAEGAIV
;
A
#
# COMPACT_ATOMS: atom_id res chain seq x y z
N ARG A 1 -8.15 -14.60 -4.53
CA ARG A 1 -6.91 -15.16 -5.14
C ARG A 1 -6.13 -13.95 -5.59
N LEU A 2 -4.85 -13.87 -5.23
CA LEU A 2 -3.99 -12.75 -5.63
C LEU A 2 -3.99 -12.58 -7.16
N GLN A 3 -3.98 -11.32 -7.62
CA GLN A 3 -3.88 -10.99 -9.05
C GLN A 3 -2.63 -11.62 -9.67
N PHE A 4 -1.50 -11.54 -8.96
CA PHE A 4 -0.30 -12.29 -9.27
C PHE A 4 0.16 -13.16 -8.07
N PRO A 5 0.59 -14.42 -8.28
CA PRO A 5 1.03 -15.27 -7.18
C PRO A 5 2.27 -14.73 -6.47
N VAL A 6 2.18 -14.58 -5.14
CA VAL A 6 3.34 -14.30 -4.27
C VAL A 6 3.79 -15.59 -3.59
N ASN A 7 5.07 -15.94 -3.73
CA ASN A 7 5.64 -17.19 -3.24
C ASN A 7 7.08 -17.01 -2.72
N ILE A 8 7.21 -16.36 -1.57
CA ILE A 8 8.46 -16.14 -0.84
C ILE A 8 8.74 -17.37 0.01
N LYS A 9 9.98 -17.89 -0.09
CA LYS A 9 10.42 -19.12 0.59
C LYS A 9 11.11 -18.86 1.90
N GLU A 10 11.85 -17.77 1.98
CA GLU A 10 12.67 -17.40 3.13
C GLU A 10 12.12 -16.12 3.75
N THR A 11 12.03 -16.10 5.08
CA THR A 11 11.60 -14.92 5.82
C THR A 11 12.71 -13.87 5.79
N ASN A 12 12.33 -12.59 5.69
CA ASN A 12 13.26 -11.49 5.76
C ASN A 12 12.56 -10.26 6.38
N PRO A 13 12.59 -10.12 7.71
CA PRO A 13 11.94 -9.02 8.41
C PRO A 13 12.54 -7.64 8.10
N GLU A 14 13.81 -7.55 7.70
CA GLU A 14 14.42 -6.29 7.30
C GLU A 14 13.79 -5.76 6.01
N ILE A 15 13.59 -6.63 5.02
CA ILE A 15 12.88 -6.30 3.79
C ILE A 15 11.41 -5.98 4.09
N ALA A 16 10.76 -6.73 4.99
CA ALA A 16 9.37 -6.48 5.37
C ALA A 16 9.18 -5.06 5.94
N LYS A 17 10.12 -4.58 6.75
CA LYS A 17 10.10 -3.22 7.33
C LYS A 17 10.14 -2.12 6.28
N ILE A 18 10.75 -2.37 5.13
CA ILE A 18 10.81 -1.42 4.02
C ILE A 18 9.56 -1.55 3.14
N ILE A 19 9.23 -2.77 2.72
CA ILE A 19 8.11 -3.05 1.80
C ILE A 19 6.77 -2.64 2.40
N ILE A 20 6.61 -2.65 3.73
CA ILE A 20 5.38 -2.20 4.37
C ILE A 20 4.97 -0.78 3.98
N THR A 21 5.90 0.07 3.52
CA THR A 21 5.55 1.38 2.99
C THR A 21 4.64 1.33 1.77
N GLN A 22 4.71 0.26 0.97
CA GLN A 22 3.78 0.05 -0.15
C GLN A 22 2.40 -0.40 0.35
N TYR A 23 2.29 -0.90 1.58
CA TYR A 23 1.01 -1.28 2.18
C TYR A 23 0.21 -0.07 2.66
N GLY A 24 0.83 0.82 3.45
CA GLY A 24 0.14 1.95 4.10
C GLY A 24 0.88 3.28 4.10
N GLY A 25 1.95 3.41 3.31
CA GLY A 25 2.65 4.68 3.13
C GLY A 25 1.91 5.66 2.20
N PRO A 26 2.41 6.90 2.08
CA PRO A 26 1.74 7.94 1.32
C PRO A 26 1.50 7.58 -0.16
N ASP A 27 2.49 6.98 -0.78
CA ASP A 27 2.44 6.53 -2.18
C ASP A 27 2.26 5.01 -2.28
N GLY A 28 1.73 4.37 -1.23
CA GLY A 28 1.41 2.94 -1.23
C GLY A 28 0.05 2.63 -1.85
N GLU A 29 -0.18 1.34 -2.09
CA GLU A 29 -1.35 0.80 -2.82
C GLU A 29 -2.69 1.17 -2.16
N LEU A 30 -2.70 1.28 -0.82
CA LEU A 30 -3.90 1.71 -0.10
C LEU A 30 -4.24 3.18 -0.41
N SER A 31 -3.25 4.07 -0.48
CA SER A 31 -3.46 5.47 -0.85
C SER A 31 -3.89 5.58 -2.31
N ALA A 32 -3.25 4.83 -3.21
CA ALA A 32 -3.58 4.79 -4.63
C ALA A 32 -5.02 4.31 -4.88
N SER A 33 -5.42 3.19 -4.29
CA SER A 33 -6.79 2.69 -4.42
C SER A 33 -7.83 3.69 -3.89
N MET A 34 -7.61 4.31 -2.73
CA MET A 34 -8.55 5.29 -2.18
C MET A 34 -8.65 6.56 -3.04
N ARG A 35 -7.53 7.02 -3.60
CA ARG A 35 -7.46 8.15 -4.53
C ARG A 35 -8.35 7.94 -5.74
N TYR A 36 -8.07 6.90 -6.52
CA TYR A 36 -8.80 6.64 -7.78
C TYR A 36 -10.29 6.36 -7.54
N LEU A 37 -10.62 5.59 -6.50
CA LEU A 37 -12.01 5.25 -6.16
C LEU A 37 -12.80 6.44 -5.60
N ALA A 38 -12.15 7.44 -5.01
CA ALA A 38 -12.79 8.68 -4.58
C ALA A 38 -13.04 9.62 -5.78
N GLN A 39 -11.99 9.88 -6.56
CA GLN A 39 -12.03 10.85 -7.66
C GLN A 39 -13.01 10.48 -8.79
N ARG A 40 -13.29 9.18 -9.00
CA ARG A 40 -14.23 8.73 -10.04
C ARG A 40 -15.63 9.38 -9.94
N TYR A 41 -16.07 9.74 -8.73
CA TYR A 41 -17.43 10.25 -8.51
C TYR A 41 -17.61 11.70 -8.97
N THR A 42 -16.51 12.43 -9.12
CA THR A 42 -16.48 13.82 -9.59
C THR A 42 -15.94 13.96 -11.01
N MET A 43 -15.49 12.86 -11.63
CA MET A 43 -15.00 12.83 -13.01
C MET A 43 -16.16 12.97 -14.01
N PRO A 44 -16.24 14.06 -14.80
CA PRO A 44 -17.39 14.32 -15.69
C PRO A 44 -17.38 13.45 -16.95
N TYR A 45 -16.26 12.81 -17.27
CA TYR A 45 -16.12 11.95 -18.44
C TYR A 45 -16.31 10.49 -18.05
N ASN A 46 -17.44 9.89 -18.43
CA ASN A 46 -17.77 8.50 -18.08
C ASN A 46 -16.68 7.49 -18.43
N ALA A 47 -15.99 7.67 -19.57
CA ALA A 47 -14.89 6.80 -19.96
C ALA A 47 -13.71 6.89 -18.96
N VAL A 48 -13.37 8.09 -18.50
CA VAL A 48 -12.30 8.31 -17.53
C VAL A 48 -12.73 7.83 -16.14
N ALA A 49 -13.97 8.05 -15.73
CA ALA A 49 -14.51 7.49 -14.48
C ALA A 49 -14.47 5.95 -14.46
N GLY A 50 -14.70 5.32 -15.62
CA GLY A 50 -14.50 3.88 -15.82
C GLY A 50 -13.05 3.47 -15.59
N VAL A 51 -12.10 4.16 -16.24
CA VAL A 51 -10.65 3.91 -16.06
C VAL A 51 -10.22 4.07 -14.60
N LEU A 52 -10.65 5.14 -13.91
CA LEU A 52 -10.36 5.33 -12.48
C LEU A 52 -10.93 4.20 -11.62
N THR A 53 -12.09 3.65 -11.99
CA THR A 53 -12.67 2.48 -11.31
C THR A 53 -11.84 1.23 -11.54
N ASP A 54 -11.40 1.00 -12.78
CA ASP A 54 -10.59 -0.16 -13.14
C ASP A 54 -9.25 -0.11 -12.39
N ILE A 55 -8.51 1.01 -12.46
CA ILE A 55 -7.23 1.21 -11.77
C ILE A 55 -7.42 1.10 -10.26
N GLY A 56 -8.35 1.86 -9.66
CA GLY A 56 -8.54 1.81 -8.21
C GLY A 56 -8.93 0.42 -7.67
N THR A 57 -9.57 -0.41 -8.49
CA THR A 57 -9.85 -1.82 -8.15
C THR A 57 -8.61 -2.70 -8.32
N GLU A 58 -7.79 -2.46 -9.34
CA GLU A 58 -6.48 -3.10 -9.52
C GLU A 58 -5.54 -2.80 -8.35
N GLU A 59 -5.49 -1.56 -7.85
CA GLU A 59 -4.66 -1.20 -6.70
C GLU A 59 -5.07 -1.90 -5.41
N LEU A 60 -6.35 -2.25 -5.24
CA LEU A 60 -6.77 -3.10 -4.13
C LEU A 60 -6.22 -4.54 -4.25
N ALA A 61 -5.98 -5.00 -5.48
CA ALA A 61 -5.35 -6.29 -5.72
C ALA A 61 -3.83 -6.23 -5.50
N HIS A 62 -3.17 -5.12 -5.88
CA HIS A 62 -1.78 -4.85 -5.53
C HIS A 62 -1.60 -4.77 -4.00
N PHE A 63 -2.50 -4.07 -3.32
CA PHE A 63 -2.58 -4.03 -1.86
C PHE A 63 -2.67 -5.43 -1.24
N GLU A 64 -3.50 -6.34 -1.78
CA GLU A 64 -3.58 -7.74 -1.34
C GLU A 64 -2.25 -8.49 -1.58
N MET A 65 -1.54 -8.17 -2.66
CA MET A 65 -0.22 -8.74 -2.94
C MET A 65 0.85 -8.25 -1.96
N ILE A 66 0.88 -6.95 -1.63
CA ILE A 66 1.80 -6.42 -0.61
C ILE A 66 1.50 -7.04 0.76
N CYS A 67 0.22 -7.20 1.14
CA CYS A 67 -0.18 -7.95 2.33
C CYS A 67 0.47 -9.34 2.36
N ALA A 68 0.35 -10.07 1.25
CA ALA A 68 0.90 -11.42 1.13
C ALA A 68 2.43 -11.42 1.20
N ILE A 69 3.10 -10.43 0.62
CA ILE A 69 4.56 -10.28 0.69
C ILE A 69 5.00 -10.05 2.14
N VAL A 70 4.43 -9.03 2.82
CA VAL A 70 4.79 -8.71 4.21
C VAL A 70 4.52 -9.91 5.12
N HIS A 71 3.37 -10.58 4.96
CA HIS A 71 3.05 -11.78 5.72
C HIS A 71 4.06 -12.91 5.49
N GLN A 72 4.42 -13.22 4.23
CA GLN A 72 5.36 -14.30 3.94
C GLN A 72 6.79 -13.98 4.38
N LEU A 73 7.17 -12.70 4.43
CA LEU A 73 8.47 -12.25 4.93
C LEU A 73 8.57 -12.31 6.46
N THR A 74 7.45 -12.27 7.17
CA THR A 74 7.43 -12.19 8.66
C THR A 74 6.80 -13.39 9.35
N ARG A 75 6.19 -14.33 8.61
CA ARG A 75 5.62 -15.55 9.20
C ARG A 75 6.69 -16.32 9.97
N ASP A 76 6.30 -16.92 11.08
CA ASP A 76 7.11 -17.86 11.85
C ASP A 76 8.44 -17.31 12.41
N LEU A 77 8.61 -15.98 12.48
CA LEU A 77 9.79 -15.38 13.09
C LEU A 77 9.88 -15.69 14.58
N THR A 78 11.08 -16.07 15.03
CA THR A 78 11.36 -16.26 16.46
C THR A 78 11.58 -14.91 17.16
N PRO A 79 11.42 -14.84 18.49
CA PRO A 79 11.72 -13.63 19.27
C PRO A 79 13.15 -13.10 19.04
N GLU A 80 14.14 -13.99 18.88
CA GLU A 80 15.52 -13.63 18.56
C GLU A 80 15.63 -12.97 17.19
N GLN A 81 15.00 -13.55 16.16
CA GLN A 81 15.00 -12.98 14.81
C GLN A 81 14.34 -11.60 14.76
N ILE A 82 13.21 -11.42 15.46
CA ILE A 82 12.51 -10.13 15.57
C ILE A 82 13.42 -9.05 16.19
N LYS A 83 14.17 -9.43 17.22
CA LYS A 83 15.08 -8.54 17.93
C LYS A 83 16.28 -8.17 17.08
N GLU A 84 16.89 -9.14 16.40
CA GLU A 84 18.09 -8.94 15.58
C GLU A 84 17.81 -8.11 14.33
N SER A 85 16.63 -8.24 13.72
CA SER A 85 16.27 -7.56 12.47
C SER A 85 15.75 -6.13 12.64
N GLY A 86 15.62 -5.64 13.87
CA GLY A 86 14.99 -4.33 14.14
C GLY A 86 13.50 -4.26 13.78
N PHE A 87 12.81 -5.41 13.67
CA PHE A 87 11.35 -5.49 13.48
C PHE A 87 10.59 -5.44 14.82
N GLY A 88 11.34 -5.36 15.94
CA GLY A 88 10.81 -5.31 17.29
C GLY A 88 9.77 -4.21 17.53
N ASP A 89 10.00 -2.98 17.04
CA ASP A 89 9.08 -1.86 17.25
C ASP A 89 7.69 -2.18 16.66
N TYR A 90 7.66 -2.64 15.40
CA TYR A 90 6.42 -3.07 14.75
C TYR A 90 5.78 -4.25 15.49
N TYR A 91 6.58 -5.22 15.92
CA TYR A 91 6.08 -6.42 16.60
C TYR A 91 5.45 -6.10 17.96
N VAL A 92 5.96 -5.12 18.71
CA VAL A 92 5.37 -4.72 19.99
C VAL A 92 3.97 -4.15 19.81
N ASP A 93 3.75 -3.37 18.76
CA ASP A 93 2.46 -2.73 18.51
C ASP A 93 1.47 -3.65 17.77
N HIS A 94 1.97 -4.50 16.88
CA HIS A 94 1.13 -5.23 15.90
C HIS A 94 1.44 -6.73 15.80
N THR A 95 2.40 -7.24 16.56
CA THR A 95 2.89 -8.63 16.49
C THR A 95 3.31 -8.99 15.06
N LEU A 96 2.75 -10.05 14.46
CA LEU A 96 2.93 -10.41 13.05
C LEU A 96 1.68 -10.10 12.21
N ALA A 97 0.72 -9.37 12.76
CA ALA A 97 -0.47 -8.94 12.02
C ALA A 97 -0.10 -7.84 11.01
N LEU A 98 -0.90 -7.72 9.97
CA LEU A 98 -0.74 -6.66 8.96
C LEU A 98 -1.46 -5.39 9.44
N TRP A 99 -0.70 -4.32 9.59
CA TRP A 99 -1.20 -3.01 9.97
C TRP A 99 -0.67 -1.93 9.01
N PRO A 100 -1.56 -1.10 8.41
CA PRO A 100 -1.17 -0.21 7.33
C PRO A 100 -0.40 1.00 7.86
N GLN A 101 0.90 1.03 7.54
CA GLN A 101 1.81 2.12 7.87
C GLN A 101 2.90 2.30 6.83
N ALA A 102 3.54 3.46 6.85
CA ALA A 102 4.81 3.69 6.18
C ALA A 102 5.96 2.93 6.89
N ALA A 103 7.09 2.76 6.18
CA ALA A 103 8.32 2.23 6.78
C ALA A 103 8.85 3.11 7.94
N SER A 104 8.48 4.39 7.96
CA SER A 104 8.78 5.33 9.05
C SER A 104 7.98 5.08 10.33
N GLY A 105 6.97 4.19 10.31
CA GLY A 105 6.04 3.99 11.41
C GLY A 105 4.80 4.89 11.35
N THR A 106 4.69 5.78 10.36
CA THR A 106 3.53 6.66 10.23
C THR A 106 2.29 5.85 9.83
N PRO A 107 1.19 5.87 10.62
CA PRO A 107 -0.05 5.19 10.25
C PRO A 107 -0.61 5.72 8.93
N PHE A 108 -1.26 4.84 8.17
CA PHE A 108 -2.10 5.28 7.05
C PHE A 108 -3.16 6.28 7.54
N SER A 109 -3.41 7.30 6.75
CA SER A 109 -4.35 8.38 7.06
C SER A 109 -4.86 8.99 5.76
N ALA A 110 -6.09 9.53 5.75
CA ALA A 110 -6.63 10.25 4.60
C ALA A 110 -5.81 11.49 4.18
N THR A 111 -4.79 11.86 4.96
CA THR A 111 -3.82 12.90 4.60
C THR A 111 -2.84 12.49 3.51
N THR A 112 -2.79 11.21 3.12
CA THR A 112 -1.81 10.68 2.14
C THR A 112 -2.22 10.80 0.67
N PHE A 113 -3.49 11.08 0.39
CA PHE A 113 -4.00 11.23 -0.98
C PHE A 113 -4.92 12.45 -1.08
N GLN A 114 -5.24 12.87 -2.30
CA GLN A 114 -6.16 13.99 -2.53
C GLN A 114 -7.28 13.61 -3.52
N SER A 115 -8.42 14.27 -3.34
CA SER A 115 -9.55 14.25 -4.27
C SER A 115 -10.17 15.64 -4.22
N LYS A 116 -10.02 16.41 -5.29
CA LYS A 116 -10.40 17.83 -5.36
C LYS A 116 -11.69 18.06 -6.13
N GLY A 117 -12.08 17.10 -6.96
CA GLY A 117 -13.27 17.20 -7.81
C GLY A 117 -13.08 18.05 -9.05
N ASP A 118 -11.86 18.53 -9.29
CA ASP A 118 -11.45 19.13 -10.56
C ASP A 118 -10.66 18.10 -11.37
N PRO A 119 -11.13 17.72 -12.59
CA PRO A 119 -10.53 16.62 -13.35
C PRO A 119 -9.06 16.81 -13.68
N ILE A 120 -8.62 18.04 -13.93
CA ILE A 120 -7.21 18.29 -14.27
C ILE A 120 -6.37 18.15 -13.01
N THR A 121 -6.78 18.78 -11.91
CA THR A 121 -6.07 18.71 -10.64
C THR A 121 -5.94 17.27 -10.13
N ASP A 122 -7.03 16.50 -10.21
CA ASP A 122 -7.05 15.10 -9.77
C ASP A 122 -6.12 14.23 -10.63
N LEU A 123 -6.19 14.32 -11.97
CA LEU A 123 -5.30 13.55 -12.85
C LEU A 123 -3.81 13.96 -12.74
N PHE A 124 -3.52 15.22 -12.37
CA PHE A 124 -2.15 15.64 -12.08
C PHE A 124 -1.64 15.08 -10.75
N GLU A 125 -2.51 14.95 -9.75
CA GLU A 125 -2.17 14.30 -8.49
C GLU A 125 -1.96 12.80 -8.67
N ASP A 126 -2.79 12.13 -9.48
CA ASP A 126 -2.60 10.75 -9.91
C ASP A 126 -1.22 10.56 -10.57
N MET A 127 -0.88 11.41 -11.53
CA MET A 127 0.42 11.36 -12.21
C MET A 127 1.59 11.59 -11.23
N ALA A 128 1.43 12.46 -10.23
CA ALA A 128 2.45 12.69 -9.21
C ALA A 128 2.63 11.48 -8.28
N ALA A 129 1.53 10.81 -7.92
CA ALA A 129 1.55 9.63 -7.07
C ALA A 129 2.23 8.44 -7.77
N GLU A 130 1.87 8.17 -9.03
CA GLU A 130 2.49 7.10 -9.82
C GLU A 130 3.95 7.42 -10.16
N GLY A 131 4.26 8.69 -10.43
CA GLY A 131 5.61 9.15 -10.77
C GLY A 131 6.60 9.12 -9.60
N ALA A 132 6.13 8.94 -8.35
CA ALA A 132 6.98 8.80 -7.18
C ALA A 132 7.62 7.40 -7.06
N ILE A 133 7.20 6.44 -7.89
CA ILE A 133 7.78 5.10 -8.00
C ILE A 133 9.00 5.18 -8.94
N VAL A 134 10.19 5.52 -8.41
CA VAL A 134 11.47 5.50 -9.15
C VAL A 134 12.51 4.68 -8.42
#